data_AF-J9E0B8-F1
#
_entry.id   AF-J9E0B8-F1
#
_cell.length_a   1.000
_cell.length_b   1.000
_cell.length_c   1.000
_cell.angle_alpha   90.00
_cell.angle_beta   90.00
_cell.angle_gamma   90.00
#
_symmetry.space_group_name_H-M   'P 1'
#
loop_
_entity.id
_entity.type
_entity.pdbx_description
1 polymer ?
#
loop_
_entity_poly.entity_id
_entity_poly.type
_entity_poly.pdbx_seq_one_letter_code
_entity_poly.pdbx_strand_id
1 'polypeptide(L)'
;MQAAPSAPIDASKFVAYVTERRKKRILFKGEYIMILRSVNPTKCRCDIGQAMENRNQFPDTLPYDYNRVILRMLPGDKNSHYANASYVNSWLREKAYVVTQAVRTKPAIAEFWRLIWELGSNCIVMLTKVFDFMRVMCLQYWPATSSEYGQIEVETLETKSYAHF
;
A
#
# COMPACT_ATOMS: atom_id res chain seq x y z
N MET A 1 7.89 7.77 -34.10
CA MET A 1 8.24 7.88 -32.67
C MET A 1 7.34 6.93 -31.91
N GLN A 2 7.85 5.84 -31.32
CA GLN A 2 7.02 4.93 -30.52
C GLN A 2 6.53 5.67 -29.26
N ALA A 3 5.24 5.57 -28.96
CA ALA A 3 4.59 6.30 -27.86
C ALA A 3 4.96 5.76 -26.46
N ALA A 4 5.50 4.54 -26.38
CA ALA A 4 5.96 3.91 -25.16
C ALA A 4 7.16 2.99 -25.44
N PRO A 5 8.11 2.82 -24.51
CA PRO A 5 9.23 1.91 -24.67
C PRO A 5 8.74 0.47 -24.63
N SER A 6 9.21 -0.36 -25.58
CA SER A 6 8.96 -1.81 -25.60
C SER A 6 10.09 -2.63 -24.97
N ALA A 7 11.14 -1.97 -24.49
CA ALA A 7 12.32 -2.58 -23.87
C ALA A 7 12.88 -1.65 -22.78
N PRO A 8 13.71 -2.19 -21.85
CA PRO A 8 14.39 -1.37 -20.84
C PRO A 8 15.22 -0.25 -21.45
N ILE A 9 15.29 0.87 -20.74
CA ILE A 9 16.06 2.05 -21.16
C ILE A 9 17.48 1.91 -20.62
N ASP A 10 18.47 2.01 -21.50
CA ASP A 10 19.88 2.02 -21.08
C ASP A 10 20.17 3.22 -20.16
N ALA A 11 20.96 2.98 -19.11
CA ALA A 11 21.30 3.99 -18.11
C ALA A 11 21.95 5.24 -18.73
N SER A 12 22.81 5.07 -19.75
CA SER A 12 23.46 6.17 -20.47
C SER A 12 22.47 7.06 -21.23
N LYS A 13 21.30 6.52 -21.60
CA LYS A 13 20.26 7.22 -22.37
C LYS A 13 19.14 7.77 -21.49
N PHE A 14 19.08 7.37 -20.22
CA PHE A 14 17.96 7.68 -19.32
C PHE A 14 17.73 9.19 -19.13
N VAL A 15 18.79 9.97 -18.94
CA VAL A 15 18.67 11.43 -18.76
C VAL A 15 18.08 12.11 -19.99
N ALA A 16 18.56 11.75 -21.18
CA ALA A 16 18.04 12.30 -22.44
C ALA A 16 16.58 11.90 -22.65
N TYR A 17 16.26 10.62 -22.39
CA TYR A 17 14.91 10.07 -22.47
C TYR A 17 13.90 10.83 -21.60
N VAL A 18 14.24 11.06 -20.32
CA VAL A 18 13.39 11.79 -19.36
C VAL A 18 13.26 13.26 -19.76
N THR A 19 14.36 13.88 -20.19
CA THR A 19 14.36 15.29 -20.62
C THR A 19 13.42 15.54 -21.79
N GLU A 20 13.41 14.66 -22.80
CA GLU A 20 12.48 14.77 -23.92
C GLU A 20 11.02 14.69 -23.47
N ARG A 21 10.70 13.74 -22.59
CA ARG A 21 9.33 13.50 -22.12
C ARG A 21 8.81 14.60 -21.19
N ARG A 22 9.70 15.24 -20.44
CA ARG A 22 9.36 16.46 -19.69
C ARG A 22 8.98 17.59 -20.64
N LYS A 23 9.69 17.77 -21.76
CA LYS A 23 9.34 18.77 -22.80
C LYS A 23 8.02 18.42 -23.50
N LYS A 24 7.77 17.13 -23.73
CA LYS A 24 6.56 16.61 -24.40
C LYS A 24 5.76 15.72 -23.44
N ARG A 25 5.05 16.31 -22.46
CA ARG A 25 4.33 15.57 -21.41
C ARG A 25 3.34 14.51 -21.92
N ILE A 26 2.84 14.66 -23.15
CA ILE A 26 1.98 13.67 -23.82
C ILE A 26 2.64 12.29 -23.93
N LEU A 27 3.97 12.22 -24.00
CA LEU A 27 4.71 10.96 -24.07
C LEU A 27 4.59 10.16 -22.76
N PHE A 28 4.76 10.81 -21.60
CA PHE A 28 4.51 10.15 -20.30
C PHE A 28 3.05 9.72 -20.14
N LYS A 29 2.10 10.54 -20.62
CA LYS A 29 0.68 10.16 -20.60
C LYS A 29 0.43 8.92 -21.47
N GLY A 30 1.04 8.85 -22.65
CA GLY A 30 0.96 7.69 -23.54
C GLY A 30 1.51 6.43 -22.87
N GLU A 31 2.67 6.51 -22.23
CA GLU A 31 3.30 5.42 -21.47
C GLU A 31 2.41 4.91 -20.34
N TYR A 32 1.88 5.84 -19.54
CA TYR A 32 0.98 5.49 -18.45
C TYR A 32 -0.28 4.77 -18.95
N ILE A 33 -0.86 5.21 -20.07
CA ILE A 33 -2.03 4.55 -20.67
C ILE A 33 -1.68 3.13 -21.17
N MET A 34 -0.44 2.88 -21.62
CA MET A 34 -0.04 1.52 -22.01
C MET A 34 -0.01 0.56 -20.83
N ILE A 35 0.33 1.03 -19.62
CA ILE A 35 0.24 0.23 -18.40
C ILE A 35 -1.19 -0.27 -18.20
N LEU A 36 -2.18 0.62 -18.31
CA LEU A 36 -3.60 0.25 -18.17
C LEU A 36 -4.05 -0.80 -19.18
N ARG A 37 -3.50 -0.76 -20.40
CA ARG A 37 -3.79 -1.76 -21.45
C ARG A 37 -3.12 -3.11 -21.23
N SER A 38 -2.05 -3.15 -20.43
CA SER A 38 -1.31 -4.37 -20.12
C SER A 38 -1.88 -5.15 -18.93
N VAL A 39 -2.82 -4.56 -18.19
CA VAL A 39 -3.48 -5.21 -17.04
C VAL A 39 -4.32 -6.37 -17.54
N ASN A 40 -4.14 -7.55 -16.92
CA ASN A 40 -4.99 -8.70 -17.18
C ASN A 40 -6.24 -8.64 -16.28
N PRO A 41 -7.45 -8.38 -16.83
CA PRO A 41 -8.66 -8.22 -16.04
C PRO A 41 -9.03 -9.47 -15.24
N THR A 42 -8.67 -10.67 -15.72
CA THR A 42 -9.00 -11.92 -15.02
C THR A 42 -8.24 -12.09 -13.72
N LYS A 43 -7.08 -11.41 -13.59
CA LYS A 43 -6.30 -11.37 -12.35
C LYS A 43 -6.74 -10.24 -11.41
N CYS A 44 -7.59 -9.32 -11.88
CA CYS A 44 -7.99 -8.13 -11.11
C CYS A 44 -9.30 -8.32 -10.32
N ARG A 45 -9.64 -9.56 -9.96
CA ARG A 45 -10.81 -9.84 -9.12
C ARG A 45 -10.58 -9.35 -7.70
N CYS A 46 -11.61 -8.76 -7.08
CA CYS A 46 -11.60 -8.22 -5.72
C CYS A 46 -12.84 -8.66 -4.96
N ASP A 47 -13.37 -9.85 -5.22
CA ASP A 47 -14.70 -10.28 -4.74
C ASP A 47 -14.72 -10.36 -3.21
N ILE A 48 -13.60 -10.78 -2.61
CA ILE A 48 -13.45 -10.81 -1.15
C ILE A 48 -13.39 -9.39 -0.59
N GLY A 49 -12.65 -8.49 -1.26
CA GLY A 49 -12.57 -7.09 -0.86
C GLY A 49 -13.95 -6.42 -0.91
N GLN A 50 -14.73 -6.68 -1.96
CA GLN A 50 -16.08 -6.15 -2.13
C GLN A 50 -17.03 -6.63 -1.05
N ALA A 51 -16.92 -7.89 -0.59
CA ALA A 51 -17.74 -8.41 0.50
C ALA A 51 -17.40 -7.82 1.90
N MET A 52 -16.29 -7.08 2.02
CA MET A 52 -15.74 -6.57 3.28
C MET A 52 -15.84 -5.04 3.39
N GLU A 53 -16.92 -4.44 2.88
CA GLU A 53 -17.09 -2.98 2.72
C GLU A 53 -16.74 -2.18 3.98
N ASN A 54 -17.15 -2.65 5.17
CA ASN A 54 -16.90 -1.98 6.45
C ASN A 54 -15.42 -1.98 6.90
N ARG A 55 -14.57 -2.77 6.25
CA ARG A 55 -13.11 -2.85 6.50
C ARG A 55 -12.29 -2.14 5.41
N ASN A 56 -12.95 -1.53 4.43
CA ASN A 56 -12.31 -0.79 3.35
C ASN A 56 -12.42 0.70 3.56
N GLN A 57 -11.34 1.41 3.29
CA GLN A 57 -11.34 2.85 3.39
C GLN A 57 -11.87 3.56 2.16
N PHE A 58 -11.68 2.93 1.00
CA PHE A 58 -12.21 3.40 -0.27
C PHE A 58 -12.83 2.21 -1.01
N PRO A 59 -14.06 2.34 -1.53
CA PRO A 59 -14.76 1.24 -2.19
C PRO A 59 -14.14 0.85 -3.54
N ASP A 60 -13.37 1.75 -4.15
CA ASP A 60 -12.71 1.57 -5.44
C ASP A 60 -11.27 1.03 -5.33
N THR A 61 -10.71 1.00 -4.12
CA THR A 61 -9.32 0.62 -3.86
C THR A 61 -9.29 -0.64 -3.00
N LEU A 62 -9.38 -1.78 -3.66
CA LEU A 62 -9.49 -3.10 -3.04
C LEU A 62 -8.29 -3.98 -3.40
N PRO A 63 -7.85 -4.87 -2.50
CA PRO A 63 -6.80 -5.83 -2.81
C PRO A 63 -7.32 -6.88 -3.79
N TYR A 64 -6.47 -7.36 -4.71
CA TYR A 64 -6.86 -8.45 -5.58
C TYR A 64 -6.88 -9.77 -4.81
N ASP A 65 -7.83 -10.64 -5.14
CA ASP A 65 -8.05 -11.89 -4.43
C ASP A 65 -6.82 -12.81 -4.46
N TYR A 66 -6.05 -12.78 -5.54
CA TYR A 66 -4.89 -13.66 -5.73
C TYR A 66 -3.65 -13.25 -4.92
N ASN A 67 -3.53 -11.97 -4.54
CA ASN A 67 -2.36 -11.46 -3.81
C ASN A 67 -2.70 -10.73 -2.51
N ARG A 68 -3.96 -10.72 -2.07
CA ARG A 68 -4.33 -10.17 -0.76
C ARG A 68 -3.60 -10.88 0.38
N VAL A 69 -3.38 -10.16 1.46
CA VAL A 69 -2.95 -10.76 2.72
C VAL A 69 -4.14 -11.51 3.34
N ILE A 70 -3.88 -12.69 3.89
CA ILE A 70 -4.88 -13.51 4.59
C ILE A 70 -4.38 -13.69 6.02
N LEU A 71 -5.09 -13.09 6.96
CA LEU A 71 -4.78 -13.23 8.38
C LEU A 71 -5.45 -14.47 8.96
N ARG A 72 -4.97 -14.92 10.12
CA ARG A 72 -5.62 -15.99 10.88
C ARG A 72 -7.03 -15.53 11.29
N MET A 73 -7.98 -16.45 11.20
CA MET A 73 -9.35 -16.21 11.64
C MET A 73 -9.41 -16.24 13.17
N LEU A 74 -9.96 -15.18 13.75
CA LEU A 74 -10.24 -15.05 15.17
C LEU A 74 -11.55 -15.79 15.53
N PRO A 75 -11.64 -16.39 16.72
CA PRO A 75 -12.89 -16.96 17.21
C PRO A 75 -14.01 -15.90 17.25
N GLY A 76 -15.19 -16.26 16.76
CA GLY A 76 -16.37 -15.38 16.77
C GLY A 76 -16.45 -14.36 15.63
N ASP A 77 -15.41 -14.20 14.82
CA ASP A 77 -15.41 -13.28 13.67
C ASP A 77 -14.95 -14.00 12.39
N LYS A 78 -15.91 -14.42 11.56
CA LYS A 78 -15.63 -15.09 10.28
C LYS A 78 -14.93 -14.20 9.25
N ASN A 79 -14.99 -12.88 9.43
CA ASN A 79 -14.42 -11.90 8.50
C ASN A 79 -13.06 -11.38 8.96
N SER A 80 -12.60 -11.80 10.14
CA SER A 80 -11.29 -11.43 10.70
C SER A 80 -10.09 -11.89 9.87
N HIS A 81 -10.25 -12.76 8.88
CA HIS A 81 -9.15 -13.07 7.95
C HIS A 81 -8.78 -11.88 7.04
N TYR A 82 -9.64 -10.87 6.94
CA TYR A 82 -9.52 -9.81 5.96
C TYR A 82 -8.76 -8.59 6.49
N ALA A 83 -7.80 -8.15 5.69
CA ALA A 83 -7.22 -6.82 5.73
C ALA A 83 -7.13 -6.30 4.29
N ASN A 84 -7.38 -5.00 4.08
CA ASN A 84 -7.14 -4.36 2.79
C ASN A 84 -5.64 -4.16 2.59
N ALA A 85 -4.96 -5.24 2.20
CA ALA A 85 -3.53 -5.31 2.02
C ALA A 85 -3.18 -6.34 0.93
N SER A 86 -2.12 -6.07 0.17
CA SER A 86 -1.67 -6.90 -0.96
C SER A 86 -0.17 -7.15 -0.89
N TYR A 87 0.26 -8.37 -1.20
CA TYR A 87 1.66 -8.68 -1.44
C TYR A 87 2.11 -8.10 -2.79
N VAL A 88 3.29 -7.49 -2.79
CA VAL A 88 3.92 -6.90 -3.97
C VAL A 88 5.34 -7.45 -4.11
N ASN A 89 5.70 -7.81 -5.34
CA ASN A 89 7.01 -8.31 -5.67
C ASN A 89 8.02 -7.16 -5.72
N SER A 90 9.25 -7.44 -5.30
CA SER A 90 10.40 -6.61 -5.68
C SER A 90 10.98 -7.12 -7.00
N TRP A 91 12.04 -6.46 -7.46
CA TRP A 91 12.85 -6.96 -8.57
C TRP A 91 13.50 -8.33 -8.27
N LEU A 92 13.87 -8.58 -7.01
CA LEU A 92 14.70 -9.74 -6.62
C LEU A 92 13.92 -10.86 -5.92
N ARG A 93 12.74 -10.54 -5.39
CA ARG A 93 11.99 -11.43 -4.48
C ARG A 93 10.50 -11.22 -4.65
N GLU A 94 9.78 -12.34 -4.79
CA GLU A 94 8.32 -12.36 -4.73
C GLU A 94 7.82 -12.04 -3.32
N LYS A 95 6.66 -11.37 -3.23
CA LYS A 95 6.04 -10.98 -1.95
C LYS A 95 7.01 -10.23 -1.02
N ALA A 96 7.89 -9.42 -1.60
CA ALA A 96 8.90 -8.67 -0.85
C ALA A 96 8.30 -7.55 0.01
N TYR A 97 7.16 -7.00 -0.42
CA TYR A 97 6.47 -5.91 0.28
C TYR A 97 5.01 -6.29 0.52
N VAL A 98 4.43 -5.66 1.53
CA VAL A 98 2.98 -5.59 1.72
C VAL A 98 2.59 -4.12 1.63
N VAL A 99 1.66 -3.82 0.73
CA VAL A 99 1.02 -2.50 0.65
C VAL A 99 -0.36 -2.61 1.29
N THR A 100 -0.73 -1.65 2.14
CA THR A 100 -1.99 -1.65 2.86
C THR A 100 -2.61 -0.25 2.87
N GLN A 101 -3.92 -0.18 3.05
CA GLN A 101 -4.65 1.07 3.13
C GLN A 101 -4.24 1.94 4.33
N ALA A 102 -4.58 3.23 4.28
CA ALA A 102 -4.48 4.13 5.42
C ALA A 102 -5.46 3.72 6.54
N VAL A 103 -5.00 3.76 7.78
CA VAL A 103 -5.82 3.51 8.97
C VAL A 103 -6.67 4.75 9.25
N ARG A 104 -8.01 4.69 9.28
CA ARG A 104 -8.84 5.89 9.60
C ARG A 104 -9.80 5.73 10.77
N THR A 105 -9.90 4.54 11.35
CA THR A 105 -10.78 4.29 12.49
C THR A 105 -9.96 3.74 13.65
N LYS A 106 -10.40 4.01 14.88
CA LYS A 106 -9.74 3.47 16.08
C LYS A 106 -9.69 1.93 16.08
N PRO A 107 -10.77 1.20 15.72
CA PRO A 107 -10.71 -0.26 15.62
C PRO A 107 -9.67 -0.77 14.61
N ALA A 108 -9.50 -0.08 13.48
CA ALA A 108 -8.54 -0.46 12.45
C ALA A 108 -7.07 -0.34 12.90
N ILE A 109 -6.76 0.41 13.97
CA ILE A 109 -5.40 0.47 14.53
C ILE A 109 -4.99 -0.90 15.10
N ALA A 110 -5.90 -1.56 15.83
CA ALA A 110 -5.63 -2.90 16.37
C ALA A 110 -5.50 -3.95 15.25
N GLU A 111 -6.33 -3.85 14.21
CA GLU A 111 -6.24 -4.72 13.03
C GLU A 111 -4.94 -4.51 12.27
N PHE A 112 -4.47 -3.26 12.16
CA PHE A 112 -3.19 -2.92 11.57
C PHE A 112 -2.03 -3.54 12.34
N TRP A 113 -1.98 -3.40 13.67
CA TRP A 113 -0.91 -4.04 14.45
C TRP A 113 -0.95 -5.56 14.40
N ARG A 114 -2.14 -6.16 14.38
CA ARG A 114 -2.28 -7.60 14.15
C ARG A 114 -1.73 -8.01 12.79
N LEU A 115 -1.99 -7.24 11.73
CA LEU A 115 -1.40 -7.47 10.40
C LEU A 115 0.13 -7.44 10.46
N ILE A 116 0.73 -6.44 11.12
CA ILE A 116 2.19 -6.33 11.27
C ILE A 116 2.76 -7.54 12.02
N TRP A 117 2.13 -7.91 13.14
CA TRP A 117 2.57 -9.03 13.98
C TRP A 117 2.49 -10.37 13.26
N GLU A 118 1.35 -10.70 12.65
CA GLU A 118 1.16 -11.97 11.94
C GLU A 118 2.07 -12.12 10.72
N LEU A 119 2.45 -11.01 10.08
CA LEU A 119 3.41 -11.01 8.97
C LEU A 119 4.87 -11.15 9.45
N GLY A 120 5.16 -10.91 10.73
CA GLY A 120 6.54 -10.78 11.21
C GLY A 120 7.26 -9.58 10.61
N SER A 121 6.51 -8.52 10.26
CA SER A 121 7.06 -7.30 9.65
C SER A 121 7.84 -6.48 10.67
N ASN A 122 9.06 -6.08 10.33
CA ASN A 122 9.93 -5.28 11.19
C ASN A 122 10.11 -3.83 10.74
N CYS A 123 9.52 -3.45 9.60
CA CYS A 123 9.65 -2.12 9.03
C CYS A 123 8.30 -1.66 8.46
N ILE A 124 7.88 -0.46 8.84
CA ILE A 124 6.69 0.20 8.33
C ILE A 124 7.14 1.49 7.64
N VAL A 125 6.76 1.67 6.38
CA VAL A 125 7.04 2.89 5.61
C VAL A 125 5.73 3.63 5.40
N MET A 126 5.55 4.74 6.11
CA MET A 126 4.37 5.61 5.97
C MET A 126 4.65 6.74 4.98
N LEU A 127 3.94 6.74 3.85
CA LEU A 127 4.13 7.72 2.77
C LEU A 127 3.03 8.82 2.75
N THR A 128 2.35 9.03 3.88
CA THR A 128 1.30 10.03 4.02
C THR A 128 1.40 10.75 5.36
N LYS A 129 0.86 11.96 5.45
CA LYS A 129 0.72 12.68 6.72
C LYS A 129 -0.48 12.12 7.49
N VAL A 130 -0.54 12.36 8.80
CA VAL A 130 -1.75 12.07 9.60
C VAL A 130 -2.90 12.98 9.16
N PHE A 131 -2.58 14.22 8.82
CA PHE A 131 -3.53 15.27 8.47
C PHE A 131 -3.05 16.07 7.25
N ASP A 132 -3.98 16.43 6.36
CA ASP A 132 -3.74 17.31 5.22
C ASP A 132 -4.95 18.22 4.97
N PHE A 133 -4.72 19.54 4.89
CA PHE A 133 -5.73 20.59 4.67
C PHE A 133 -7.12 20.30 5.28
N MET A 134 -7.17 20.12 6.60
CA MET A 134 -8.39 19.81 7.37
C MET A 134 -8.96 18.38 7.27
N ARG A 135 -8.32 17.50 6.51
CA ARG A 135 -8.74 16.10 6.33
C ARG A 135 -7.81 15.16 7.08
N VAL A 136 -8.39 14.24 7.85
CA VAL A 136 -7.67 13.08 8.38
C VAL A 136 -7.33 12.15 7.21
N MET A 137 -6.04 11.98 6.96
CA MET A 137 -5.53 11.14 5.89
C MET A 137 -5.27 9.72 6.39
N CYS A 138 -4.64 9.62 7.56
CA CYS A 138 -4.38 8.40 8.31
C CYS A 138 -4.35 8.74 9.80
N LEU A 139 -4.90 7.89 10.67
CA LEU A 139 -4.70 8.02 12.11
C LEU A 139 -3.27 7.65 12.47
N GLN A 140 -2.76 8.32 13.50
CA GLN A 140 -1.55 7.90 14.17
C GLN A 140 -1.79 6.55 14.84
N TYR A 141 -1.08 5.52 14.38
CA TYR A 141 -1.17 4.15 14.90
C TYR A 141 0.01 3.82 15.82
N TRP A 142 0.93 4.75 16.09
CA TRP A 142 2.05 4.55 17.02
C TRP A 142 1.88 5.44 18.27
N PRO A 143 2.27 4.96 19.47
CA PRO A 143 2.15 5.73 20.70
C PRO A 143 3.30 6.73 20.87
N ALA A 144 3.11 7.72 21.75
CA ALA A 144 4.20 8.60 22.17
C ALA A 144 5.18 7.89 23.13
N THR A 145 4.67 7.00 23.98
CA THR A 145 5.45 6.19 24.93
C THR A 145 5.09 4.72 24.75
N SER A 146 3.93 4.29 25.25
CA SER A 146 3.41 2.95 25.02
C SER A 146 1.91 2.94 24.90
N SER A 147 1.35 1.94 24.22
CA SER A 147 -0.08 1.69 24.15
C SER A 147 -0.35 0.24 23.77
N GLU A 148 -1.49 -0.28 24.20
CA GLU A 148 -1.97 -1.61 23.84
C GLU A 148 -2.99 -1.51 22.71
N TYR A 149 -2.78 -2.30 21.66
CA TYR A 149 -3.67 -2.41 20.51
C TYR A 149 -4.15 -3.85 20.36
N GLY A 150 -5.26 -4.18 21.03
CA GLY A 150 -5.76 -5.55 21.06
C GLY A 150 -4.97 -6.38 22.05
N GLN A 151 -4.14 -7.31 21.55
CA GLN A 151 -3.23 -8.15 22.38
C GLN A 151 -1.76 -7.80 22.16
N ILE A 152 -1.50 -6.65 21.51
CA ILE A 152 -0.17 -6.25 21.09
C ILE A 152 0.18 -4.95 21.83
N GLU A 153 1.21 -5.02 22.66
CA GLU A 153 1.82 -3.85 23.25
C GLU A 153 2.82 -3.25 22.26
N VAL A 154 2.73 -1.94 22.07
CA VAL A 154 3.65 -1.17 21.23
C VAL A 154 4.29 -0.11 22.09
N GLU A 155 5.63 -0.05 22.04
CA GLU A 155 6.43 0.92 22.75
C GLU A 155 7.30 1.70 21.76
N THR A 156 7.34 3.02 21.94
CA THR A 156 8.22 3.92 21.20
C THR A 156 9.51 4.09 21.98
N LEU A 157 10.56 3.42 21.52
CA LEU A 157 11.89 3.47 22.14
C LEU A 157 12.67 4.75 21.76
N GLU A 158 12.52 5.21 20.52
CA GLU A 158 13.22 6.38 20.01
C GLU A 158 12.37 7.08 18.93
N THR A 159 12.43 8.40 18.88
CA THR A 159 11.87 9.20 17.78
C THR A 159 12.94 10.17 17.27
N LYS A 160 13.18 10.15 15.96
CA LYS A 160 14.09 11.07 15.27
C LYS A 160 13.34 11.80 14.15
N SER A 161 13.39 13.13 14.19
CA SER A 161 12.76 14.00 13.18
C SER A 161 13.82 14.60 12.27
N TYR A 162 13.56 14.58 10.96
CA TYR A 162 14.46 15.10 9.93
C TYR A 162 13.75 16.11 9.02
N ALA A 163 14.51 16.92 8.29
CA ALA A 163 14.04 18.12 7.59
C ALA A 163 13.04 17.94 6.43
N HIS A 164 12.64 16.70 6.10
CA HIS A 164 11.80 16.39 4.93
C HIS A 164 10.34 16.05 5.26
N PHE A 165 9.86 16.30 6.48
CA PHE A 165 8.49 16.00 6.92
C PHE A 165 7.78 17.20 7.55
#